data_AF-A0A535E8J9-F1
#
_entry.id   AF-A0A535E8J9-F1
#
_cell.length_a   1.000
_cell.length_b   1.000
_cell.length_c   1.000
_cell.angle_alpha   90.00
_cell.angle_beta   90.00
_cell.angle_gamma   90.00
#
_symmetry.space_group_name_H-M   'P 1'
#
loop_
_entity.id
_entity.type
_entity.pdbx_description
1 polymer ?
#
loop_
_entity_poly.entity_id
_entity_poly.type
_entity_poly.pdbx_seq_one_letter_code
_entity_poly.pdbx_strand_id
1 'polypeptide(L)'
;MALTEAQARALIGVDGLGGTLDLLYPIAEAKEAEPGIDVRDAEICYRRFLYVCWFGYQRDGSVKQSVICGCADAVWHQHILVTRQYRADCETIFGPGVYLNHEPGDFVYQGVAVDPTQTQAAALQLYRDAGVSPCPQLRHKCAWCITP
;
A
#
# COMPACT_ATOMS: atom_id res chain seq x y z
N MET A 1 11.14 -0.29 17.46
CA MET A 1 11.56 1.12 17.31
C MET A 1 11.01 1.60 15.99
N ALA A 2 10.33 2.74 15.95
CA ALA A 2 9.78 3.26 14.69
C ALA A 2 10.93 3.64 13.74
N LEU A 3 10.77 3.37 12.45
CA LEU A 3 11.72 3.80 11.42
C LEU A 3 11.76 5.33 11.35
N THR A 4 12.92 5.90 11.04
CA THR A 4 13.02 7.28 10.55
C THR A 4 12.59 7.34 9.08
N GLU A 5 12.30 8.54 8.56
CA GLU A 5 11.94 8.71 7.14
C GLU A 5 13.04 8.18 6.19
N ALA A 6 14.30 8.48 6.47
CA ALA A 6 15.42 7.99 5.67
C ALA A 6 15.51 6.45 5.68
N GLN A 7 15.29 5.82 6.83
CA GLN A 7 15.26 4.37 6.95
C GLN A 7 14.07 3.77 6.19
N ALA A 8 12.88 4.36 6.29
CA ALA A 8 11.70 3.90 5.57
C ALA A 8 11.88 4.02 4.06
N ARG A 9 12.40 5.13 3.56
CA ARG A 9 12.68 5.32 2.13
C ARG A 9 13.68 4.30 1.59
N ALA A 10 14.76 4.03 2.34
CA ALA A 10 15.78 3.05 1.96
C ALA A 10 15.25 1.61 2.01
N LEU A 11 14.54 1.23 3.07
CA LEU A 11 13.92 -0.09 3.22
C LEU A 11 12.93 -0.37 2.09
N ILE A 12 12.00 0.57 1.86
CA ILE A 12 10.87 0.38 0.94
C ILE A 12 11.30 0.61 -0.51
N GLY A 13 12.33 1.43 -0.79
CA GLY A 13 12.75 1.75 -2.16
C GLY A 13 11.77 2.69 -2.85
N VAL A 14 11.50 3.84 -2.27
CA VAL A 14 10.46 4.78 -2.78
C VAL A 14 10.86 5.44 -4.10
N ASP A 15 12.17 5.67 -4.29
CA ASP A 15 12.73 6.40 -5.43
C ASP A 15 13.20 5.46 -6.57
N GLY A 16 12.93 4.15 -6.47
CA GLY A 16 13.29 3.15 -7.48
C GLY A 16 13.41 1.72 -6.95
N LEU A 17 13.96 0.81 -7.74
CA LEU A 17 14.05 -0.63 -7.43
C LEU A 17 15.18 -0.99 -6.43
N GLY A 18 15.44 -0.14 -5.45
CA GLY A 18 16.60 -0.26 -4.53
C GLY A 18 16.27 -0.66 -3.09
N GLY A 19 14.99 -0.96 -2.79
CA GLY A 19 14.57 -1.37 -1.45
C GLY A 19 14.97 -2.80 -1.12
N THR A 20 14.92 -3.17 0.16
CA THR A 20 15.29 -4.52 0.62
C THR A 20 14.10 -5.49 0.71
N LEU A 21 12.87 -4.99 0.51
CA LEU A 21 11.69 -5.85 0.42
C LEU A 21 11.78 -6.72 -0.84
N ASP A 22 11.68 -8.03 -0.66
CA ASP A 22 11.61 -9.00 -1.76
C ASP A 22 10.17 -9.08 -2.28
N LEU A 23 9.94 -8.45 -3.42
CA LEU A 23 8.64 -8.40 -4.08
C LEU A 23 8.59 -9.28 -5.34
N LEU A 24 9.61 -10.11 -5.59
CA LEU A 24 9.70 -10.87 -6.84
C LEU A 24 8.48 -11.77 -7.07
N TYR A 25 8.07 -12.50 -6.04
CA TYR A 25 6.91 -13.38 -6.10
C TYR A 25 5.59 -12.60 -6.34
N PRO A 26 5.19 -11.63 -5.50
CA PRO A 26 3.91 -10.94 -5.69
C PRO A 26 3.83 -10.15 -7.00
N ILE A 27 4.96 -9.66 -7.52
CA ILE A 27 5.00 -9.02 -8.85
C ILE A 27 4.76 -10.04 -9.96
N ALA A 28 5.42 -11.20 -9.90
CA ALA A 28 5.25 -12.25 -10.90
C ALA A 28 3.79 -12.75 -10.94
N GLU A 29 3.20 -13.03 -9.78
CA GLU A 29 1.80 -13.48 -9.71
C GLU A 29 0.82 -12.39 -10.17
N ALA A 30 1.09 -11.11 -9.87
CA ALA A 30 0.25 -10.01 -10.32
C ALA A 30 0.27 -9.88 -11.85
N LYS A 31 1.44 -10.12 -12.47
CA LYS A 31 1.59 -10.12 -13.93
C LYS A 31 0.81 -11.26 -14.59
N GLU A 32 0.84 -12.45 -14.01
CA GLU A 32 0.08 -13.61 -14.51
C GLU A 32 -1.43 -13.39 -14.37
N ALA A 33 -1.87 -12.84 -13.23
CA ALA A 33 -3.29 -12.54 -12.98
C ALA A 33 -3.83 -11.41 -13.89
N GLU A 34 -3.00 -10.41 -14.19
CA GLU A 34 -3.36 -9.27 -15.04
C GLU A 34 -2.31 -9.07 -16.17
N PRO A 35 -2.43 -9.79 -17.30
CA PRO A 35 -1.41 -9.82 -18.38
C PRO A 35 -1.01 -8.47 -18.99
N GLY A 36 -1.73 -7.38 -18.70
CA GLY A 36 -1.44 -6.02 -19.15
C GLY A 36 -0.54 -5.18 -18.21
N ILE A 37 -0.19 -5.67 -17.03
CA ILE A 37 0.61 -4.91 -16.06
C ILE A 37 2.07 -4.80 -16.54
N ASP A 38 2.65 -3.62 -16.47
CA ASP A 38 4.11 -3.43 -16.52
C ASP A 38 4.69 -3.71 -15.13
N VAL A 39 5.61 -4.68 -15.05
CA VAL A 39 6.16 -5.17 -13.78
C VAL A 39 6.95 -4.12 -13.02
N ARG A 40 7.65 -3.23 -13.74
CA ARG A 40 8.48 -2.18 -13.14
C ARG A 40 7.60 -1.08 -12.56
N ASP A 41 6.59 -0.67 -13.32
CA ASP A 41 5.62 0.31 -12.84
C ASP A 41 4.85 -0.25 -11.64
N ALA A 42 4.40 -1.51 -11.69
CA ALA A 42 3.71 -2.16 -10.58
C ALA A 42 4.53 -2.14 -9.29
N GLU A 43 5.82 -2.49 -9.38
CA GLU A 43 6.72 -2.48 -8.23
C GLU A 43 6.92 -1.07 -7.66
N ILE A 44 7.26 -0.10 -8.51
CA ILE A 44 7.46 1.30 -8.09
C ILE A 44 6.19 1.81 -7.41
N CYS A 45 5.04 1.56 -8.02
CA CYS A 45 3.77 2.01 -7.49
C CYS A 45 3.42 1.36 -6.16
N TYR A 46 3.70 0.06 -6.00
CA TYR A 46 3.44 -0.64 -4.76
C TYR A 46 4.36 -0.18 -3.63
N ARG A 47 5.65 0.02 -3.90
CA ARG A 47 6.62 0.60 -2.94
C ARG A 47 6.18 1.99 -2.49
N ARG A 48 5.77 2.85 -3.42
CA ARG A 48 5.23 4.19 -3.09
C ARG A 48 3.97 4.12 -2.24
N PHE A 49 3.07 3.20 -2.55
CA PHE A 49 1.87 2.97 -1.76
C PHE A 49 2.20 2.55 -0.32
N LEU A 50 3.10 1.57 -0.13
CA LEU A 50 3.57 1.14 1.19
C LEU A 50 4.16 2.30 2.00
N TYR A 51 4.96 3.14 1.35
CA TYR A 51 5.55 4.31 2.01
C TYR A 51 4.52 5.36 2.41
N VAL A 52 3.52 5.63 1.56
CA VAL A 52 2.44 6.57 1.89
C VAL A 52 1.61 6.05 3.07
N CYS A 53 1.34 4.75 3.12
CA CYS A 53 0.72 4.12 4.29
C CYS A 53 1.62 4.24 5.54
N TRP A 54 2.93 4.03 5.42
CA TRP A 54 3.84 4.23 6.54
C TRP A 54 3.84 5.69 7.03
N PHE A 55 3.94 6.65 6.12
CA PHE A 55 3.98 8.08 6.41
C PHE A 55 2.72 8.55 7.14
N GLY A 56 1.54 8.17 6.66
CA GLY A 56 0.28 8.48 7.33
C GLY A 56 0.21 7.87 8.73
N TYR A 57 0.72 6.65 8.90
CA TYR A 57 0.67 5.94 10.18
C TYR A 57 1.56 6.60 11.22
N GLN A 58 2.76 7.05 10.83
CA GLN A 58 3.66 7.79 11.73
C GLN A 58 3.08 9.14 12.14
N ARG A 59 2.29 9.79 11.27
CA ARG A 59 1.70 11.11 11.55
C ARG A 59 0.52 11.03 12.50
N ASP A 60 -0.43 10.13 12.22
CA ASP A 60 -1.76 10.16 12.82
C ASP A 60 -2.04 8.93 13.72
N GLY A 61 -1.08 8.01 13.87
CA GLY A 61 -1.23 6.76 14.64
C GLY A 61 -2.24 5.76 14.04
N SER A 62 -2.83 6.10 12.91
CA SER A 62 -3.73 5.28 12.12
C SER A 62 -3.62 5.69 10.67
N VAL A 63 -3.84 4.73 9.76
CA VAL A 63 -4.06 5.04 8.35
C VAL A 63 -5.41 4.52 7.96
N LYS A 64 -6.12 5.37 7.24
CA LYS A 64 -7.05 4.96 6.21
C LYS A 64 -6.43 5.44 4.91
N GLN A 65 -6.37 4.61 3.88
CA GLN A 65 -5.94 4.98 2.54
C GLN A 65 -6.94 4.36 1.60
N SER A 66 -7.76 5.15 0.92
CA SER A 66 -8.78 4.62 -0.01
C SER A 66 -8.28 4.48 -1.45
N VAL A 67 -7.06 4.94 -1.73
CA VAL A 67 -6.57 5.06 -3.10
C VAL A 67 -5.22 4.39 -3.30
N ILE A 68 -5.23 3.46 -4.24
CA ILE A 68 -4.08 2.78 -4.82
C ILE A 68 -4.22 2.80 -6.34
N CYS A 69 -3.12 2.70 -7.08
CA CYS A 69 -3.23 2.45 -8.53
C CYS A 69 -3.51 0.97 -8.83
N GLY A 70 -4.14 0.69 -9.96
CA GLY A 70 -4.56 -0.67 -10.31
C GLY A 70 -3.42 -1.71 -10.32
N CYS A 71 -2.23 -1.36 -10.78
CA CYS A 71 -1.11 -2.32 -10.78
C CYS A 71 -0.56 -2.59 -9.38
N ALA A 72 -0.49 -1.59 -8.50
CA ALA A 72 -0.10 -1.78 -7.12
C ALA A 72 -1.18 -2.53 -6.31
N ASP A 73 -2.45 -2.35 -6.64
CA ASP A 73 -3.58 -3.13 -6.11
C ASP A 73 -3.38 -4.62 -6.37
N ALA A 74 -3.09 -4.99 -7.63
CA ALA A 74 -2.82 -6.37 -8.00
C ALA A 74 -1.62 -6.96 -7.24
N VAL A 75 -0.53 -6.21 -7.10
CA VAL A 75 0.64 -6.65 -6.32
C VAL A 75 0.30 -6.83 -4.85
N TRP A 76 -0.43 -5.89 -4.22
CA TRP A 76 -0.83 -6.02 -2.82
C TRP A 76 -1.66 -7.29 -2.58
N HIS A 77 -2.61 -7.58 -3.48
CA HIS A 77 -3.46 -8.78 -3.39
C HIS A 77 -2.68 -10.09 -3.49
N GLN A 78 -1.58 -10.11 -4.25
CA GLN A 78 -0.70 -11.28 -4.29
C GLN A 78 0.23 -11.33 -3.08
N HIS A 79 0.69 -10.18 -2.59
CA HIS A 79 1.60 -10.10 -1.45
C HIS A 79 0.95 -10.65 -0.19
N ILE A 80 -0.31 -10.31 0.10
CA ILE A 80 -1.01 -10.81 1.30
C ILE A 80 -1.21 -12.33 1.31
N LEU A 81 -1.23 -12.99 0.14
CA LEU A 81 -1.34 -14.45 0.05
C LEU A 81 -0.07 -15.16 0.53
N VAL A 82 1.10 -14.51 0.48
CA VAL A 82 2.36 -15.00 1.03
C VAL A 82 2.45 -14.65 2.53
N THR A 83 1.48 -15.14 3.29
CA THR A 83 1.20 -14.70 4.68
C THR A 83 2.41 -14.56 5.59
N ARG A 84 3.40 -15.46 5.53
CA ARG A 84 4.62 -15.36 6.36
C ARG A 84 5.52 -14.19 5.96
N GLN A 85 5.76 -14.02 4.66
CA GLN A 85 6.56 -12.92 4.14
C GLN A 85 5.83 -11.60 4.34
N TYR A 86 4.54 -11.56 4.00
CA TYR A 86 3.68 -10.40 4.20
C TYR A 86 3.72 -9.87 5.64
N ARG A 87 3.61 -10.79 6.60
CA ARG A 87 3.67 -10.47 8.02
C ARG A 87 5.02 -9.87 8.39
N ALA A 88 6.12 -10.51 7.99
CA ALA A 88 7.47 -10.04 8.28
C ALA A 88 7.74 -8.66 7.66
N ASP A 89 7.30 -8.43 6.43
CA ASP A 89 7.43 -7.16 5.73
C ASP A 89 6.62 -6.06 6.41
N CYS A 90 5.36 -6.35 6.78
CA CYS A 90 4.53 -5.42 7.54
C CYS A 90 5.15 -5.07 8.89
N GLU A 91 5.62 -6.06 9.65
CA GLU A 91 6.24 -5.84 10.95
C GLU A 91 7.55 -5.03 10.83
N THR A 92 8.28 -5.21 9.74
CA THR A 92 9.50 -4.45 9.43
C THR A 92 9.19 -3.00 9.08
N ILE A 93 8.13 -2.74 8.31
CA ILE A 93 7.76 -1.40 7.85
C ILE A 93 7.00 -0.63 8.94
N PHE A 94 5.93 -1.21 9.48
CA PHE A 94 4.95 -0.53 10.34
C PHE A 94 5.20 -0.78 11.84
N GLY A 95 5.97 -1.80 12.18
CA GLY A 95 6.32 -2.14 13.56
C GLY A 95 5.73 -3.47 14.04
N PRO A 96 6.19 -4.00 15.19
CA PRO A 96 5.82 -5.34 15.66
C PRO A 96 4.31 -5.49 15.86
N GLY A 97 3.73 -6.54 15.28
CA GLY A 97 2.29 -6.81 15.34
C GLY A 97 1.43 -5.90 14.47
N VAL A 98 2.02 -4.97 13.71
CA VAL A 98 1.25 -4.00 12.92
C VAL A 98 1.15 -4.46 11.47
N TYR A 99 -0.07 -4.49 10.94
CA TYR A 99 -0.36 -4.97 9.60
C TYR A 99 -1.12 -3.95 8.77
N LEU A 100 -0.78 -3.89 7.49
CA LEU A 100 -1.64 -3.26 6.50
C LEU A 100 -2.76 -4.25 6.17
N ASN A 101 -4.00 -3.85 6.40
CA ASN A 101 -5.19 -4.59 6.04
C ASN A 101 -5.98 -3.79 5.00
N HIS A 102 -7.01 -4.40 4.43
CA HIS A 102 -8.00 -3.66 3.66
C HIS A 102 -9.41 -4.08 4.03
N GLU A 103 -10.31 -3.13 3.87
CA GLU A 103 -11.74 -3.32 3.83
C GLU A 103 -12.17 -3.13 2.36
N PRO A 104 -12.80 -4.13 1.73
CA PRO A 104 -13.45 -3.95 0.43
C PRO A 104 -14.30 -2.66 0.35
N GLY A 105 -14.12 -1.86 -0.69
CA GLY A 105 -14.79 -0.56 -0.85
C GLY A 105 -16.26 -0.67 -1.23
N ASP A 106 -16.71 -1.85 -1.63
CA ASP A 106 -18.10 -2.14 -2.00
C ASP A 106 -19.01 -2.40 -0.79
N PHE A 107 -18.58 -2.09 0.44
CA PHE A 107 -19.37 -2.42 1.64
C PHE A 107 -20.66 -1.62 1.75
N VAL A 108 -21.72 -2.26 1.27
CA VAL A 108 -22.92 -2.49 2.08
C VAL A 108 -22.55 -3.51 3.18
N TYR A 109 -22.24 -3.07 4.39
CA TYR A 109 -22.09 -3.96 5.55
C TYR A 109 -23.45 -4.07 6.25
N GLN A 110 -24.05 -5.27 6.26
CA GLN A 110 -25.39 -5.51 6.83
C GLN A 110 -26.50 -4.58 6.27
N GLY A 111 -26.46 -4.22 4.98
CA GLY A 111 -27.48 -3.37 4.38
C GLY A 111 -27.22 -1.86 4.50
N VAL A 112 -26.09 -1.44 5.08
CA VAL A 112 -25.73 -0.01 5.23
C VAL A 112 -24.53 0.30 4.34
N ALA A 113 -24.70 1.26 3.43
CA ALA A 113 -23.60 1.81 2.64
C ALA A 113 -22.60 2.50 3.58
N VAL A 114 -21.35 2.05 3.57
CA VAL A 114 -20.27 2.72 4.28
C VAL A 114 -19.84 3.92 3.44
N ASP A 115 -19.93 5.12 4.02
CA ASP A 115 -19.49 6.37 3.41
C ASP A 115 -17.96 6.35 3.22
N PRO A 116 -17.42 6.35 1.99
CA PRO A 116 -15.99 6.26 1.72
C PRO A 116 -15.29 7.59 2.01
N THR A 117 -15.43 8.14 3.23
CA THR A 117 -14.92 9.45 3.68
C THR A 117 -13.39 9.55 3.79
N GLN A 118 -12.67 8.83 2.93
CA GLN A 118 -11.52 9.43 2.26
C GLN A 118 -11.85 9.70 0.80
N THR A 119 -12.16 10.97 0.53
CA THR A 119 -12.22 11.45 -0.85
C THR A 119 -10.87 11.21 -1.51
N GLN A 120 -10.88 10.92 -2.81
CA GLN A 120 -9.67 10.87 -3.63
C GLN A 120 -8.73 12.04 -3.39
N ALA A 121 -9.28 13.21 -3.06
CA ALA A 121 -8.54 14.40 -2.71
C ALA A 121 -7.68 14.24 -1.44
N ALA A 122 -8.21 13.63 -0.38
CA ALA A 122 -7.47 13.38 0.87
C ALA A 122 -6.32 12.38 0.65
N ALA A 123 -6.60 11.29 -0.07
CA ALA A 123 -5.58 10.33 -0.46
C ALA A 123 -4.46 10.98 -1.29
N LEU A 124 -4.82 11.73 -2.33
CA LEU A 124 -3.87 12.48 -3.16
C LEU A 124 -3.09 13.53 -2.36
N GLN A 125 -3.70 14.14 -1.34
CA GLN A 125 -2.99 15.05 -0.44
C GLN A 125 -1.95 14.30 0.37
N LEU A 126 -2.25 13.08 0.85
CA LEU A 126 -1.27 12.28 1.58
C LEU A 126 -0.05 11.91 0.71
N TYR A 127 -0.26 11.58 -0.57
CA TYR A 127 0.85 11.41 -1.52
C TYR A 127 1.71 12.68 -1.65
N ARG A 128 1.06 13.85 -1.77
CA ARG A 128 1.76 15.16 -1.83
C ARG A 128 2.56 15.44 -0.56
N ASP A 129 1.94 15.25 0.60
CA ASP A 129 2.56 15.48 1.92
C ASP A 129 3.76 14.55 2.12
N ALA A 130 3.67 13.31 1.65
CA ALA A 130 4.75 12.33 1.68
C ALA A 130 5.88 12.62 0.67
N GLY A 131 5.70 13.61 -0.21
CA GLY A 131 6.67 13.96 -1.26
C GLY A 131 6.78 12.89 -2.34
N VAL A 132 5.70 12.13 -2.62
CA VAL A 132 5.71 11.01 -3.57
C VAL A 132 4.63 11.21 -4.62
N SER A 133 4.98 11.05 -5.89
CA SER A 133 3.98 11.12 -6.95
C SER A 133 3.06 9.90 -6.92
N PRO A 134 1.72 10.09 -6.91
CA PRO A 134 0.80 8.98 -7.07
C PRO A 134 0.98 8.39 -8.47
N CYS A 135 0.79 7.07 -8.57
CA CYS A 135 0.81 6.41 -9.87
C CYS A 135 -0.43 6.74 -10.71
N PRO A 136 -0.33 6.66 -12.05
CA PRO A 136 -1.48 6.83 -12.93
C PRO A 136 -2.54 5.75 -12.65
N GLN A 137 -3.79 6.03 -13.01
CA GLN A 137 -4.93 5.10 -12.85
C GLN A 137 -5.23 4.70 -11.39
N LEU A 138 -5.33 5.71 -10.52
CA LEU A 138 -5.84 5.55 -9.17
C LEU A 138 -7.27 4.98 -9.16
N ARG A 139 -7.55 4.06 -8.25
CA ARG A 139 -8.85 3.39 -8.08
C ARG A 139 -9.26 3.39 -6.60
N HIS A 140 -10.57 3.27 -6.37
CA HIS A 140 -11.22 3.25 -5.06
C HIS A 140 -11.93 1.92 -4.83
N LYS A 141 -11.20 0.81 -4.94
CA LYS A 141 -11.78 -0.53 -4.74
C LYS A 141 -11.81 -0.95 -3.29
N CYS A 142 -10.89 -0.46 -2.47
CA CYS A 142 -10.72 -0.87 -1.09
C CYS A 142 -10.29 0.33 -0.23
N ALA A 143 -10.51 0.23 1.08
CA ALA A 143 -9.92 1.11 2.08
C ALA A 143 -8.85 0.33 2.83
N TRP A 144 -7.59 0.69 2.63
CA TRP A 144 -6.48 0.11 3.38
C TRP A 144 -6.37 0.76 4.75
N CYS A 145 -6.23 -0.06 5.78
CA CYS A 145 -6.09 0.39 7.15
C CYS A 145 -4.88 -0.27 7.81
N ILE A 146 -4.22 0.44 8.70
CA ILE A 146 -3.13 -0.14 9.50
C ILE A 146 -3.69 -0.45 10.89
N THR A 147 -3.63 -1.72 11.30
CA THR A 147 -4.11 -2.19 12.61
C THR A 147 -2.98 -2.86 13.39
N PRO A 148 -2.98 -2.76 14.74
CA PRO A 148 -2.18 -3.63 15.61
C PRO A 148 -2.65 -5.10 15.57
#